data_AF-A0A397SGH3-F1
#
_entry.id   AF-A0A397SGH3-F1
#
_cell.length_a   1.000
_cell.length_b   1.000
_cell.length_c   1.000
_cell.angle_alpha   90.00
_cell.angle_beta   90.00
_cell.angle_gamma   90.00
#
_symmetry.space_group_name_H-M   'P 1'
#
loop_
_entity.id
_entity.type
_entity.pdbx_description
1 polymer ?
#
loop_
_entity_poly.entity_id
_entity_poly.type
_entity_poly.pdbx_seq_one_letter_code
_entity_poly.pdbx_strand_id
1 'polypeptide(L)'
;MNKITFIAIFLFFFFSSYTSAVPNPMMKRDDPLSGFKPCNGSTFPITYTLFSFDPNPIVIGKTLVTKVAGTSTVVIEQGAIETVEAFSNGQLAFAKQDDFCKKISENSGENCPLQPGNFNTASTTVPPPGPNDPKGQTLAFDVTIS
;
A
#
# COMPACT_ATOMS: atom_id res chain seq x y z
N MET A 1 -56.44 -14.62 3.69
CA MET A 1 -55.22 -14.14 3.02
C MET A 1 -55.19 -14.74 1.63
N ASN A 2 -55.23 -13.94 0.57
CA ASN A 2 -55.45 -14.44 -0.79
C ASN A 2 -54.16 -15.07 -1.34
N LYS A 3 -54.24 -16.14 -2.16
CA LYS A 3 -53.05 -16.83 -2.71
C LYS A 3 -52.10 -15.87 -3.42
N ILE A 4 -52.65 -14.85 -4.07
CA ILE A 4 -51.92 -13.79 -4.77
C ILE A 4 -51.11 -12.92 -3.79
N THR A 5 -51.66 -12.62 -2.61
CA THR A 5 -50.98 -11.84 -1.57
C THR A 5 -49.78 -12.60 -0.98
N PHE A 6 -49.88 -13.93 -0.84
CA PHE A 6 -48.78 -14.76 -0.36
C PHE A 6 -47.60 -14.81 -1.36
N ILE A 7 -47.91 -14.91 -2.65
CA ILE A 7 -46.90 -14.95 -3.73
C ILE A 7 -46.18 -13.61 -3.85
N ALA A 8 -46.91 -12.49 -3.74
CA ALA A 8 -46.32 -11.15 -3.80
C ALA A 8 -45.33 -10.89 -2.65
N ILE A 9 -45.66 -11.34 -1.43
CA ILE A 9 -44.76 -11.22 -0.26
C ILE A 9 -43.51 -12.08 -0.45
N PHE A 10 -43.66 -13.31 -0.95
CA PHE A 10 -42.53 -14.21 -1.18
C PHE A 10 -41.54 -13.66 -2.22
N LEU A 11 -42.04 -13.05 -3.30
CA LEU A 11 -41.19 -12.40 -4.31
C LEU A 11 -40.45 -11.18 -3.75
N PHE A 12 -41.07 -10.41 -2.85
CA PHE A 12 -40.42 -9.25 -2.22
C PHE A 12 -39.22 -9.66 -1.34
N PHE A 13 -39.27 -10.83 -0.70
CA PHE A 13 -38.15 -11.38 0.09
C PHE A 13 -36.99 -11.93 -0.76
N PHE A 14 -37.27 -12.42 -1.97
CA PHE A 14 -36.22 -12.84 -2.90
C PHE A 14 -35.48 -11.65 -3.52
N PHE A 15 -36.14 -10.52 -3.78
CA PHE A 15 -35.45 -9.35 -4.33
C PHE A 15 -34.66 -8.53 -3.31
N SER A 16 -35.00 -8.60 -2.01
CA SER A 16 -34.28 -7.86 -0.96
C SER A 16 -33.00 -8.53 -0.47
N SER A 17 -32.75 -9.80 -0.84
CA SER A 17 -31.55 -10.55 -0.43
C SER A 17 -30.35 -10.37 -1.36
N TYR A 18 -30.49 -9.60 -2.45
CA TYR A 18 -29.39 -9.20 -3.32
C TYR A 18 -28.87 -7.80 -3.00
N THR A 19 -28.69 -7.44 -1.73
CA THR A 19 -27.60 -6.53 -1.41
C THR A 19 -26.34 -7.36 -1.45
N SER A 20 -25.81 -7.58 -2.66
CA SER A 20 -24.45 -8.06 -2.85
C SER A 20 -23.58 -7.23 -1.91
N ALA A 21 -23.04 -7.87 -0.87
CA ALA A 21 -21.94 -7.31 -0.12
C ALA A 21 -20.82 -7.12 -1.12
N VAL A 22 -20.79 -5.97 -1.81
CA VAL A 22 -19.60 -5.49 -2.48
C VAL A 22 -18.56 -5.53 -1.38
N PRO A 23 -17.51 -6.36 -1.50
CA PRO A 23 -16.46 -6.39 -0.50
C PRO A 23 -15.98 -4.96 -0.39
N ASN A 24 -16.25 -4.30 0.72
CA ASN A 24 -15.80 -2.94 0.91
C ASN A 24 -14.26 -3.06 0.91
N PRO A 25 -13.54 -2.55 -0.11
CA PRO A 25 -12.08 -2.69 -0.14
C PRO A 25 -11.40 -1.92 1.00
N MET A 26 -12.20 -1.21 1.80
CA MET A 26 -11.84 -0.40 2.97
C MET A 26 -11.84 -1.15 4.30
N MET A 27 -11.91 -2.48 4.32
CA MET A 27 -11.61 -3.22 5.56
C MET A 27 -10.11 -3.02 5.83
N LYS A 28 -9.78 -2.30 6.91
CA LYS A 28 -8.43 -2.21 7.47
C LYS A 28 -7.84 -3.62 7.42
N ARG A 29 -6.95 -3.85 6.47
CA ARG A 29 -6.23 -5.11 6.40
C ARG A 29 -5.30 -5.07 7.59
N ASP A 30 -5.54 -5.91 8.60
CA ASP A 30 -4.54 -6.26 9.62
C ASP A 30 -3.42 -7.10 8.98
N ASP A 31 -2.95 -6.66 7.81
CA ASP A 31 -1.84 -7.21 7.07
C ASP A 31 -0.68 -6.25 7.31
N PRO A 32 0.40 -6.69 7.98
CA PRO A 32 1.55 -5.83 8.24
C PRO A 32 2.20 -5.35 6.94
N LEU A 33 1.98 -6.02 5.80
CA LEU A 33 2.47 -5.62 4.49
C LEU A 33 1.41 -4.88 3.67
N SER A 34 0.24 -4.53 4.22
CA SER A 34 -0.83 -3.81 3.50
C SER A 34 -1.26 -4.44 2.17
N GLY A 35 -1.15 -5.76 2.01
CA GLY A 35 -1.45 -6.49 0.79
C GLY A 35 -0.27 -6.72 -0.14
N PHE A 36 0.92 -6.17 0.17
CA PHE A 36 2.11 -6.27 -0.66
C PHE A 36 2.69 -7.68 -0.60
N LYS A 37 3.24 -8.11 -1.73
CA LYS A 37 3.87 -9.41 -1.87
C LYS A 37 5.20 -9.23 -2.61
N PRO A 38 6.22 -10.02 -2.31
CA PRO A 38 7.44 -10.05 -3.11
C PRO A 38 7.12 -10.29 -4.58
N CYS A 39 7.83 -9.60 -5.48
CA CYS A 39 7.73 -9.85 -6.91
C CYS A 39 8.21 -11.28 -7.22
N ASN A 40 7.60 -11.93 -8.21
CA ASN A 40 7.97 -13.29 -8.61
C ASN A 40 9.39 -13.35 -9.20
N GLY A 41 10.11 -14.45 -8.95
CA GLY A 41 11.27 -14.85 -9.77
C GLY A 41 12.67 -14.62 -9.18
N SER A 42 12.80 -14.07 -7.97
CA SER A 42 14.12 -13.82 -7.36
C SER A 42 14.12 -13.93 -5.84
N THR A 43 15.28 -14.29 -5.29
CA THR A 43 15.59 -14.10 -3.86
C THR A 43 16.07 -12.66 -3.67
N PHE A 44 15.39 -11.88 -2.82
CA PHE A 44 15.78 -10.51 -2.51
C PHE A 44 16.63 -10.48 -1.24
N PRO A 45 17.66 -9.62 -1.17
CA PRO A 45 18.52 -9.49 0.02
C PRO A 45 17.81 -8.85 1.21
N ILE A 46 16.68 -8.19 0.98
CA ILE A 46 15.83 -7.57 1.99
C ILE A 46 14.50 -8.32 2.05
N THR A 47 14.10 -8.71 3.26
CA THR A 47 12.76 -9.24 3.54
C THR A 47 11.99 -8.22 4.38
N TYR A 48 10.94 -7.63 3.82
CA TYR A 48 10.05 -6.74 4.56
C TYR A 48 9.13 -7.53 5.50
N THR A 49 9.02 -7.06 6.73
CA THR A 49 8.11 -7.58 7.76
C THR A 49 7.01 -6.59 8.11
N LEU A 50 7.18 -5.32 7.74
CA LEU A 50 6.17 -4.26 7.85
C LEU A 50 6.27 -3.34 6.63
N PHE A 51 5.14 -3.07 5.99
CA PHE A 51 4.98 -2.05 4.98
C PHE A 51 3.57 -1.46 5.07
N SER A 52 3.45 -0.27 5.64
CA SER A 52 2.16 0.34 5.96
C SER A 52 2.11 1.84 5.70
N PHE A 53 0.90 2.30 5.41
CA PHE A 53 0.59 3.68 5.04
C PHE A 53 -0.48 4.25 5.97
N ASP A 54 -0.37 5.53 6.30
CA ASP A 54 -1.41 6.29 6.98
C ASP A 54 -1.53 7.68 6.33
N PRO A 55 -2.66 8.03 5.70
CA PRO A 55 -3.86 7.21 5.55
C PRO A 55 -3.68 6.05 4.56
N ASN A 56 -4.40 4.96 4.82
CA ASN A 56 -4.58 3.84 3.87
C ASN A 56 -6.09 3.65 3.62
N PRO A 57 -6.59 3.84 2.38
CA PRO A 57 -5.86 4.19 1.15
C PRO A 57 -5.21 5.58 1.14
N ILE A 58 -4.17 5.74 0.32
CA ILE A 58 -3.38 6.97 0.18
C ILE A 58 -4.28 8.10 -0.38
N VAL A 59 -4.12 9.30 0.16
CA VAL A 59 -4.87 10.49 -0.29
C VAL A 59 -3.89 11.54 -0.81
N ILE A 60 -4.03 11.90 -2.08
CA ILE A 60 -3.19 12.91 -2.74
C ILE A 60 -3.29 14.27 -2.03
N GLY A 61 -2.14 14.95 -1.94
CA GLY A 61 -2.04 16.27 -1.30
C GLY A 61 -2.18 16.25 0.23
N LYS A 62 -2.39 15.07 0.85
CA LYS A 62 -2.31 14.90 2.30
C LYS A 62 -0.96 14.32 2.69
N THR A 63 -0.57 14.59 3.93
CA THR A 63 0.57 13.95 4.56
C THR A 63 0.35 12.44 4.60
N LEU A 64 1.31 11.70 4.04
CA LEU A 64 1.40 10.25 4.06
C LEU A 64 2.53 9.84 5.00
N VAL A 65 2.20 9.04 6.01
CA VAL A 65 3.18 8.36 6.86
C VAL A 65 3.38 6.95 6.33
N THR A 66 4.60 6.63 5.93
CA THR A 66 4.99 5.28 5.51
C THR A 66 5.85 4.67 6.60
N LYS A 67 5.49 3.48 7.09
CA LYS A 67 6.33 2.70 8.02
C LYS A 67 6.84 1.46 7.31
N VAL A 68 8.13 1.23 7.46
CA VAL A 68 8.85 0.13 6.82
C VAL A 68 9.72 -0.57 7.85
N ALA A 69 9.59 -1.89 7.94
CA ALA A 69 10.52 -2.71 8.70
C ALA A 69 10.86 -3.98 7.93
N GLY A 70 12.06 -4.51 8.17
CA GLY A 70 12.54 -5.70 7.50
C GLY A 70 13.91 -6.14 8.00
N THR A 71 14.44 -7.15 7.33
CA THR A 71 15.75 -7.71 7.61
C THR A 71 16.56 -7.75 6.32
N SER A 72 17.80 -7.24 6.36
CA SER A 72 18.78 -7.40 5.30
C SER A 72 19.74 -8.54 5.62
N THR A 73 20.05 -9.38 4.63
CA THR A 73 21.09 -10.43 4.74
C THR A 73 22.46 -9.99 4.23
N VAL A 74 22.56 -8.77 3.68
CA VAL A 74 23.79 -8.23 3.08
C VAL A 74 24.08 -6.84 3.64
N VAL A 75 25.34 -6.39 3.48
CA VAL A 75 25.70 -4.99 3.72
C VAL A 75 25.02 -4.14 2.66
N ILE A 76 24.32 -3.09 3.08
CA ILE A 76 23.72 -2.11 2.17
C ILE A 76 24.67 -0.93 2.05
N GLU A 77 25.29 -0.82 0.87
CA GLU A 77 26.30 0.19 0.59
C GLU A 77 25.69 1.59 0.43
N GLN A 78 26.53 2.61 0.62
CA GLN A 78 26.15 3.99 0.34
C GLN A 78 25.79 4.16 -1.15
N GLY A 79 24.70 4.87 -1.43
CA GLY A 79 24.19 5.04 -2.79
C GLY A 79 23.35 3.86 -3.31
N ALA A 80 23.01 2.88 -2.47
CA ALA A 80 22.01 1.87 -2.81
C ALA A 80 20.67 2.56 -3.10
N ILE A 81 20.13 2.33 -4.30
CA ILE A 81 18.92 2.99 -4.78
C ILE A 81 17.70 2.09 -4.57
N GLU A 82 16.66 2.64 -3.95
CA GLU A 82 15.30 2.08 -3.92
C GLU A 82 14.48 2.79 -5.00
N THR A 83 13.82 2.03 -5.87
CA THR A 83 12.84 2.59 -6.82
C THR A 83 11.43 2.25 -6.35
N VAL A 84 10.57 3.27 -6.26
CA VAL A 84 9.16 3.15 -5.91
C VAL A 84 8.32 3.63 -7.07
N GLU A 85 7.46 2.76 -7.59
CA GLU A 85 6.51 3.07 -8.65
C GLU A 85 5.09 2.86 -8.14
N ALA A 86 4.20 3.80 -8.41
CA ALA A 86 2.78 3.69 -8.07
C ALA A 86 1.93 3.79 -9.33
N PHE A 87 0.98 2.87 -9.47
CA PHE A 87 0.07 2.78 -10.59
C PHE A 87 -1.37 3.01 -10.12
N SER A 88 -2.13 3.74 -10.92
CA SER A 88 -3.58 3.93 -10.73
C SER A 88 -4.28 3.60 -12.04
N ASN A 89 -5.25 2.68 -12.00
CA ASN A 89 -5.93 2.17 -13.19
C ASN A 89 -4.96 1.67 -14.30
N GLY A 90 -3.85 1.05 -13.90
CA GLY A 90 -2.81 0.54 -14.80
C GLY A 90 -1.91 1.60 -15.44
N GLN A 91 -2.08 2.88 -15.10
CA GLN A 91 -1.20 3.97 -15.54
C GLN A 91 -0.24 4.35 -14.42
N LEU A 92 1.03 4.62 -14.77
CA LEU A 92 2.02 5.11 -13.82
C LEU A 92 1.58 6.49 -13.30
N ALA A 93 1.28 6.56 -12.01
CA ALA A 93 0.91 7.80 -11.33
C ALA A 93 2.16 8.57 -10.88
N PHE A 94 3.12 7.87 -10.27
CA PHE A 94 4.44 8.43 -9.97
C PHE A 94 5.52 7.34 -9.92
N ALA A 95 6.76 7.75 -10.17
CA ALA A 95 7.96 6.96 -9.93
C ALA A 95 8.98 7.83 -9.18
N LYS A 96 9.65 7.25 -8.19
CA LYS A 96 10.65 7.92 -7.39
C LYS A 96 11.85 6.99 -7.17
N GLN A 97 13.03 7.57 -7.17
CA GLN A 97 14.25 6.91 -6.70
C GLN A 97 14.72 7.60 -5.41
N ASP A 98 15.06 6.78 -4.43
CA ASP A 98 15.60 7.21 -3.14
C ASP A 98 16.92 6.50 -2.87
N ASP A 99 17.86 7.18 -2.21
CA ASP A 99 19.01 6.51 -1.60
C ASP A 99 18.51 5.78 -0.34
N PHE A 100 18.34 4.47 -0.46
CA PHE A 100 17.79 3.62 0.58
C PHE A 100 18.66 3.65 1.83
N CYS A 101 19.98 3.56 1.65
CA CYS A 101 20.92 3.56 2.77
C CYS A 101 20.80 4.86 3.56
N LYS A 102 20.84 5.98 2.85
CA LYS A 102 20.69 7.31 3.44
C LYS A 102 19.37 7.46 4.17
N LYS A 103 18.26 7.05 3.54
CA LYS A 103 16.90 7.13 4.12
C LYS A 103 16.79 6.35 5.43
N ILE A 104 17.35 5.13 5.49
CA ILE A 104 17.36 4.37 6.75
C ILE A 104 18.27 5.04 7.78
N SER A 105 19.48 5.48 7.40
CA SER A 105 20.44 6.13 8.31
C SER A 105 19.87 7.39 8.97
N GLU A 106 19.23 8.27 8.20
CA GLU A 106 18.67 9.55 8.69
C GLU A 106 17.53 9.34 9.70
N ASN A 107 16.76 8.26 9.53
CA ASN A 107 15.61 7.97 10.38
C ASN A 107 15.92 7.05 11.57
N SER A 108 16.97 6.23 11.48
CA SER A 108 17.35 5.27 12.54
C SER A 108 18.50 5.77 13.43
N GLY A 109 19.29 6.74 12.95
CA GLY A 109 20.53 7.17 13.60
C GLY A 109 21.73 6.26 13.32
N GLU A 110 21.56 5.24 12.47
CA GLU A 110 22.68 4.44 11.95
C GLU A 110 23.49 5.22 10.91
N ASN A 111 24.67 4.72 10.55
CA ASN A 111 25.49 5.28 9.47
C ASN A 111 25.59 4.29 8.33
N CYS A 112 25.60 4.79 7.10
CA CYS A 112 25.98 3.99 5.93
C CYS A 112 27.48 3.64 5.97
N PRO A 113 27.88 2.43 5.54
CA PRO A 113 27.03 1.34 5.05
C PRO A 113 26.30 0.59 6.18
N LEU A 114 25.05 0.19 5.92
CA LEU A 114 24.22 -0.51 6.91
C LEU A 114 24.63 -1.99 6.96
N GLN A 115 24.88 -2.49 8.15
CA GLN A 115 25.24 -3.90 8.36
C GLN A 115 24.01 -4.80 8.21
N PRO A 116 24.19 -6.10 7.88
CA PRO A 116 23.09 -7.06 7.90
C PRO A 116 22.37 -7.05 9.24
N GLY A 117 21.04 -7.09 9.21
CA GLY A 117 20.24 -6.95 10.43
C GLY A 117 18.85 -6.41 10.17
N ASN A 118 18.16 -6.14 11.27
CA ASN A 118 16.79 -5.62 11.25
C ASN A 118 16.81 -4.09 11.17
N PHE A 119 15.93 -3.53 10.37
CA PHE A 119 15.66 -2.11 10.33
C PHE A 119 14.17 -1.85 10.57
N ASN A 120 13.87 -0.71 11.19
CA ASN A 120 12.50 -0.22 11.40
C ASN A 120 12.52 1.30 11.31
N THR A 121 11.82 1.84 10.33
CA THR A 121 11.83 3.26 10.01
C THR A 121 10.43 3.76 9.68
N ALA A 122 10.23 5.07 9.84
CA ALA A 122 9.07 5.76 9.34
C ALA A 122 9.51 7.00 8.56
N SER A 123 8.83 7.28 7.47
CA SER A 123 9.05 8.48 6.66
C SER A 123 7.74 9.18 6.36
N THR A 124 7.78 10.50 6.30
CA THR A 124 6.62 11.33 6.00
C THR A 124 6.81 11.99 4.64
N THR A 125 5.85 11.83 3.74
CA THR A 125 5.85 12.46 2.42
C THR A 125 4.51 13.11 2.12
N VAL A 126 4.45 13.95 1.10
CA VAL A 126 3.19 14.46 0.55
C VAL A 126 3.16 14.00 -0.91
N PRO A 127 2.35 12.98 -1.26
CA PRO A 127 2.23 12.51 -2.63
C PRO A 127 1.77 13.65 -3.55
N PRO A 128 2.55 14.02 -4.57
CA PRO A 128 2.19 15.11 -5.47
C PRO A 128 0.99 14.69 -6.34
N PRO A 129 0.12 15.64 -6.72
CA PRO A 129 -0.95 15.37 -7.67
C PRO A 129 -0.38 15.11 -9.07
N GLY A 130 -0.78 14.00 -9.67
CA GLY A 130 -0.57 13.72 -11.08
C GLY A 130 -1.47 14.58 -11.98
N PRO A 131 -1.10 14.76 -13.26
CA PRO A 131 -1.88 15.57 -14.20
C PRO A 131 -3.30 15.02 -14.46
N ASN A 132 -3.53 13.73 -14.21
CA ASN A 132 -4.80 13.05 -14.41
C ASN A 132 -5.52 12.70 -13.09
N ASP A 133 -5.01 13.16 -11.94
CA ASP A 133 -5.59 12.78 -10.65
C ASP A 133 -6.91 13.53 -10.40
N PRO A 134 -8.01 12.81 -10.09
CA PRO A 134 -9.27 13.45 -9.72
C PRO A 134 -9.12 14.25 -8.42
N LYS A 135 -9.44 15.54 -8.48
CA LYS A 135 -9.37 16.45 -7.32
C LYS A 135 -10.30 15.98 -6.21
N GLY A 136 -9.76 15.90 -4.98
CA GLY A 136 -10.54 15.59 -3.78
C GLY A 136 -11.00 14.15 -3.65
N GLN A 137 -10.47 13.23 -4.47
CA GLN A 137 -10.78 11.80 -4.35
C GLN A 137 -9.65 11.04 -3.65
N THR A 138 -10.03 9.94 -3.01
CA THR A 138 -9.11 8.91 -2.52
C THR A 138 -8.68 8.04 -3.68
N LEU A 139 -7.37 7.85 -3.85
CA LEU A 139 -6.82 7.01 -4.90
C LEU A 139 -6.31 5.69 -4.31
N ALA A 140 -6.68 4.60 -4.95
CA ALA A 140 -6.04 3.32 -4.73
C ALA A 140 -4.84 3.22 -5.66
N PHE A 141 -3.68 2.89 -5.12
CA PHE A 141 -2.47 2.67 -5.90
C PHE A 141 -2.02 1.23 -5.75
N ASP A 142 -1.66 0.62 -6.88
CA ASP A 142 -0.81 -0.56 -6.90
C ASP A 142 0.63 -0.05 -6.87
N VAL A 143 1.41 -0.44 -5.86
CA VAL A 143 2.77 0.08 -5.67
C VAL A 143 3.78 -1.06 -5.80
N THR A 144 4.85 -0.80 -6.54
CA THR A 144 5.98 -1.70 -6.75
C THR A 144 7.23 -1.08 -6.14
N ILE A 145 8.03 -1.90 -5.45
CA ILE A 145 9.33 -1.51 -4.88
C ILE A 145 10.38 -2.48 -5.36
N SER A 146 11.50 -1.95 -5.87
CA SER A 146 12.63 -2.72 -6.40
C SER A 146 13.97 -2.11 -6.02
#